data_AF-A0A7Y2JRE9-F1
#
_entry.id   AF-A0A7Y2JRE9-F1
#
_cell.length_a   1.000
_cell.length_b   1.000
_cell.length_c   1.000
_cell.angle_alpha   90.00
_cell.angle_beta   90.00
_cell.angle_gamma   90.00
#
_symmetry.space_group_name_H-M   'P 1'
#
loop_
_entity.id
_entity.type
_entity.pdbx_description
1 polymer ?
#
loop_
_entity_poly.entity_id
_entity_poly.type
_entity_poly.pdbx_seq_one_letter_code
_entity_poly.pdbx_strand_id
1 'polypeptide(L)'
;AALNILKLALNSPPVFNPVLSFWAKKGEQYEERIYFEDAQGGQGDEYLRFRLDELSLETMPNGTPIALGDSVLITIRVVDPTRILFEFGPAGLTFNPLDPAELDLKYEEADDDFNEDGVVDQEDDDIEDILAIWRQENPGDDFIKLGSIVFEPLEDIEAELLGFSRYAIAY
;
A
#
# COMPACT_ATOMS: atom_id res chain seq x y z
N ALA A 1 17.63 7.42 11.30
CA ALA A 1 18.13 6.18 10.67
C ALA A 1 17.49 6.08 9.29
N ALA A 2 18.07 5.32 8.36
CA ALA A 2 17.34 4.96 7.15
C ALA A 2 16.21 4.00 7.54
N LEU A 3 15.03 4.16 6.95
CA LEU A 3 13.86 3.30 7.18
C LEU A 3 14.11 1.92 6.54
N ASN A 4 13.82 0.83 7.25
CA ASN A 4 13.96 -0.54 6.72
C ASN A 4 12.65 -0.97 6.06
N ILE A 5 12.58 -0.87 4.73
CA ILE A 5 11.43 -1.32 3.96
C ILE A 5 11.50 -2.83 3.79
N LEU A 6 10.40 -3.52 4.09
CA LEU A 6 10.30 -4.98 3.97
C LEU A 6 10.61 -5.44 2.55
N LYS A 7 11.37 -6.52 2.49
CA LYS A 7 11.72 -7.22 1.25
C LYS A 7 10.78 -8.37 1.04
N LEU A 8 10.48 -8.64 -0.22
CA LEU A 8 9.87 -9.90 -0.60
C LEU A 8 10.92 -11.02 -0.51
N ALA A 9 10.48 -12.21 -0.12
CA ALA A 9 11.34 -13.39 -0.10
C ALA A 9 11.92 -13.65 -1.50
N LEU A 10 13.13 -14.21 -1.58
CA LEU A 10 13.81 -14.46 -2.85
C LEU A 10 12.98 -15.35 -3.82
N ASN A 11 12.12 -16.20 -3.26
CA ASN A 11 11.26 -17.13 -3.98
C ASN A 11 9.78 -16.71 -3.99
N SER A 12 9.45 -15.47 -3.61
CA SER A 12 8.08 -14.95 -3.72
C SER A 12 7.58 -15.08 -5.17
N PRO A 13 6.29 -15.36 -5.40
CA PRO A 13 5.75 -15.32 -6.75
C PRO A 13 5.90 -13.93 -7.37
N PRO A 14 6.00 -13.82 -8.71
CA PRO A 14 5.93 -12.54 -9.38
C PRO A 14 4.60 -11.81 -9.09
N VAL A 15 4.57 -10.49 -9.22
CA VAL A 15 3.32 -9.74 -9.12
C VAL A 15 2.52 -9.89 -10.43
N PHE A 16 1.27 -10.36 -10.33
CA PHE A 16 0.39 -10.65 -11.48
C PHE A 16 -0.05 -9.38 -12.23
N ASN A 17 -0.46 -8.34 -11.50
CA ASN A 17 -0.92 -7.07 -12.06
C ASN A 17 -0.19 -5.89 -11.39
N PRO A 18 1.11 -5.68 -11.66
CA PRO A 18 1.96 -4.72 -10.94
C PRO A 18 1.58 -3.25 -11.17
N VAL A 19 0.66 -2.99 -12.11
CA VAL A 19 0.07 -1.67 -12.36
C VAL A 19 -1.43 -1.86 -12.56
N LEU A 20 -2.22 -1.06 -11.86
CA LEU A 20 -3.67 -1.00 -11.98
C LEU A 20 -4.10 0.45 -12.19
N SER A 21 -5.05 0.69 -13.09
CA SER A 21 -5.63 2.02 -13.34
C SER A 21 -7.14 1.94 -13.50
N PHE A 22 -7.86 2.84 -12.86
CA PHE A 22 -9.32 2.90 -12.89
C PHE A 22 -9.81 4.33 -12.71
N TRP A 23 -11.01 4.63 -13.22
CA TRP A 23 -11.66 5.92 -13.00
C TRP A 23 -12.51 5.85 -11.73
N ALA A 24 -12.10 6.56 -10.69
CA ALA A 24 -12.88 6.70 -9.46
C ALA A 24 -13.76 7.94 -9.55
N LYS A 25 -15.08 7.78 -9.40
CA LYS A 25 -16.05 8.86 -9.42
C LYS A 25 -16.57 9.16 -8.02
N LYS A 26 -16.54 10.43 -7.60
CA LYS A 26 -17.09 10.82 -6.30
C LYS A 26 -18.60 10.55 -6.27
N GLY A 27 -19.06 9.87 -5.22
CA GLY A 27 -20.43 9.36 -5.06
C GLY A 27 -20.58 7.87 -5.38
N GLU A 28 -19.49 7.15 -5.64
CA GLU A 28 -19.47 5.70 -5.91
C GLU A 28 -18.37 5.04 -5.07
N GLN A 29 -18.55 3.75 -4.76
CA GLN A 29 -17.56 2.95 -4.03
C GLN A 29 -16.67 2.18 -5.02
N TYR A 30 -15.39 2.02 -4.65
CA TYR A 30 -14.41 1.25 -5.42
C TYR A 30 -13.58 0.39 -4.48
N GLU A 31 -13.25 -0.81 -4.94
CA GLU A 31 -12.35 -1.72 -4.26
C GLU A 31 -11.47 -2.41 -5.29
N GLU A 32 -10.18 -2.12 -5.24
CA GLU A 32 -9.23 -2.41 -6.30
C GLU A 32 -8.03 -3.16 -5.71
N ARG A 33 -7.47 -4.11 -6.47
CA ARG A 33 -6.49 -5.07 -5.92
C ARG A 33 -5.30 -5.32 -6.83
N ILE A 34 -4.14 -5.49 -6.21
CA ILE A 34 -2.94 -6.09 -6.82
C ILE A 34 -2.76 -7.48 -6.21
N TYR A 35 -2.36 -8.44 -7.03
CA TYR A 35 -2.15 -9.84 -6.65
C TYR A 35 -0.76 -10.31 -7.03
N PHE A 36 -0.31 -11.38 -6.39
CA PHE A 36 0.76 -12.23 -6.85
C PHE A 36 0.28 -13.19 -7.96
N GLU A 37 1.21 -13.79 -8.70
CA GLU A 37 0.93 -14.86 -9.65
C GLU A 37 0.73 -16.19 -8.92
N ASP A 38 -0.27 -16.97 -9.34
CA ASP A 38 -0.38 -18.37 -8.91
C ASP A 38 0.64 -19.27 -9.61
N ALA A 39 0.73 -20.54 -9.20
CA ALA A 39 1.65 -21.51 -9.79
C ALA A 39 1.39 -21.84 -11.28
N GLN A 40 0.31 -21.34 -11.88
CA GLN A 40 -0.04 -21.46 -13.29
C GLN A 40 0.15 -20.14 -14.05
N GLY A 41 0.65 -19.09 -13.40
CA GLY A 41 0.77 -17.73 -13.97
C GLY A 41 -0.56 -16.98 -14.06
N GLY A 42 -1.58 -17.45 -13.32
CA GLY A 42 -2.85 -16.78 -13.12
C GLY A 42 -2.83 -15.84 -11.90
N GLN A 43 -4.00 -15.38 -11.49
CA GLN A 43 -4.15 -14.55 -10.31
C GLN A 43 -4.07 -15.42 -9.03
N GLY A 44 -3.08 -15.16 -8.20
CA GLY A 44 -2.87 -15.80 -6.90
C GLY A 44 -3.38 -14.95 -5.74
N ASP A 45 -2.61 -14.94 -4.67
CA ASP A 45 -2.97 -14.29 -3.41
C ASP A 45 -2.92 -12.76 -3.49
N GLU A 46 -3.70 -12.10 -2.62
CA GLU A 46 -3.85 -10.65 -2.58
C GLU A 46 -2.55 -10.03 -2.06
N TYR A 47 -2.05 -9.00 -2.75
CA TYR A 47 -0.85 -8.27 -2.31
C TYR A 47 -1.22 -6.89 -1.73
N LEU A 48 -2.22 -6.25 -2.33
CA LEU A 48 -2.70 -4.94 -1.93
C LEU A 48 -4.19 -4.85 -2.22
N ARG A 49 -4.95 -4.32 -1.27
CA ARG A 49 -6.32 -3.89 -1.47
C ARG A 49 -6.46 -2.41 -1.14
N PHE A 50 -7.03 -1.67 -2.08
CA PHE A 50 -7.32 -0.26 -1.94
C PHE A 50 -8.82 -0.03 -2.05
N ARG A 51 -9.40 0.69 -1.09
CA ARG A 51 -10.83 0.98 -1.06
C ARG A 51 -11.10 2.48 -0.98
N LEU A 52 -12.10 2.90 -1.73
CA LEU A 52 -12.69 4.22 -1.68
C LEU A 52 -14.18 4.09 -1.40
N ASP A 53 -14.65 4.79 -0.39
CA ASP A 53 -16.07 4.96 -0.13
C ASP A 53 -16.62 6.17 -0.92
N GLU A 54 -17.95 6.30 -0.92
CA GLU A 54 -18.67 7.22 -1.80
C GLU A 54 -18.18 8.68 -1.67
N LEU A 55 -17.74 9.10 -0.48
CA LEU A 55 -17.35 10.48 -0.20
C LEU A 55 -15.86 10.63 0.09
N SER A 56 -15.04 9.61 -0.19
CA SER A 56 -13.62 9.65 0.12
C SER A 56 -12.84 10.68 -0.68
N LEU A 57 -13.14 10.90 -1.97
CA LEU A 57 -12.42 11.86 -2.80
C LEU A 57 -12.66 13.31 -2.35
N GLU A 58 -11.62 14.09 -2.06
CA GLU A 58 -11.77 15.48 -1.55
C GLU A 58 -11.22 16.54 -2.52
N THR A 59 -9.91 16.58 -2.77
CA THR A 59 -9.30 17.57 -3.67
C THR A 59 -8.30 16.95 -4.65
N MET A 60 -8.22 17.53 -5.85
CA MET A 60 -7.18 17.27 -6.84
C MET A 60 -5.80 17.74 -6.33
N PRO A 61 -4.68 17.27 -6.92
CA PRO A 61 -3.33 17.71 -6.54
C PRO A 61 -3.07 19.22 -6.52
N ASN A 62 -3.84 19.98 -7.29
CA ASN A 62 -3.75 21.45 -7.33
C ASN A 62 -4.65 22.15 -6.30
N GLY A 63 -5.27 21.41 -5.39
CA GLY A 63 -6.20 21.89 -4.35
C GLY A 63 -7.63 22.16 -4.85
N THR A 64 -7.96 21.82 -6.10
CA THR A 64 -9.33 21.99 -6.61
C THR A 64 -10.25 20.94 -5.99
N PRO A 65 -11.39 21.34 -5.39
CA PRO A 65 -12.36 20.37 -4.86
C PRO A 65 -12.92 19.46 -5.94
N ILE A 66 -13.11 18.19 -5.61
CA ILE A 66 -13.76 17.20 -6.47
C ILE A 66 -15.27 17.22 -6.16
N ALA A 67 -16.08 17.55 -7.16
CA ALA A 67 -17.52 17.61 -7.00
C ALA A 67 -18.16 16.21 -7.11
N LEU A 68 -19.38 16.06 -6.57
CA LEU A 68 -20.15 14.83 -6.74
C LEU A 68 -20.35 14.55 -8.24
N GLY A 69 -20.00 13.33 -8.66
CA GLY A 69 -20.08 12.90 -10.04
C GLY A 69 -18.83 13.16 -10.88
N ASP A 70 -17.85 13.90 -10.38
CA ASP A 70 -16.55 14.07 -11.03
C ASP A 70 -15.71 12.78 -10.88
N SER A 71 -14.89 12.49 -11.89
CA SER A 71 -14.02 11.32 -11.92
C SER A 71 -12.54 11.69 -11.95
N VAL A 72 -11.73 10.89 -11.26
CA VAL A 72 -10.27 10.96 -11.24
C VAL A 72 -9.72 9.64 -11.74
N LEU A 73 -8.76 9.69 -12.66
CA LEU A 73 -8.00 8.49 -13.06
C LEU A 73 -6.97 8.20 -11.96
N ILE A 74 -7.18 7.10 -11.26
CA ILE A 74 -6.27 6.61 -10.23
C ILE A 74 -5.35 5.56 -10.86
N THR A 75 -4.09 5.52 -10.41
CA THR A 75 -3.14 4.47 -10.80
C THR A 75 -2.34 4.02 -9.59
N ILE A 76 -2.27 2.72 -9.37
CA ILE A 76 -1.46 2.10 -8.32
C ILE A 76 -0.37 1.27 -9.00
N ARG A 77 0.86 1.38 -8.53
CA ARG A 77 2.02 0.69 -9.12
C ARG A 77 2.94 0.13 -8.04
N VAL A 78 3.41 -1.10 -8.25
CA VAL A 78 4.59 -1.64 -7.54
C VAL A 78 5.84 -0.94 -8.06
N VAL A 79 6.56 -0.25 -7.18
CA VAL A 79 7.73 0.56 -7.54
C VAL A 79 8.98 -0.30 -7.71
N ASP A 80 9.13 -1.30 -6.85
CA ASP A 80 10.25 -2.21 -6.78
C ASP A 80 9.70 -3.63 -6.54
N PRO A 81 9.89 -4.59 -7.46
CA PRO A 81 9.34 -5.94 -7.31
C PRO A 81 10.06 -6.77 -6.24
N THR A 82 11.05 -6.22 -5.53
CA THR A 82 11.77 -6.88 -4.43
C THR A 82 11.42 -6.30 -3.06
N ARG A 83 10.56 -5.28 -3.01
CA ARG A 83 10.19 -4.56 -1.79
C ARG A 83 8.71 -4.28 -1.76
N ILE A 84 8.15 -4.25 -0.55
CA ILE A 84 6.77 -3.82 -0.34
C ILE A 84 6.72 -2.29 -0.40
N LEU A 85 6.71 -1.76 -1.63
CA LEU A 85 6.70 -0.33 -1.94
C LEU A 85 5.81 -0.03 -3.16
N PHE A 86 4.81 0.80 -2.93
CA PHE A 86 3.79 1.17 -3.90
C PHE A 86 3.76 2.68 -4.15
N GLU A 87 3.40 3.07 -5.37
CA GLU A 87 3.16 4.46 -5.76
C GLU A 87 1.71 4.60 -6.22
N PHE A 88 1.03 5.60 -5.65
CA PHE A 88 -0.34 5.94 -5.95
C PHE A 88 -0.39 7.28 -6.68
N GLY A 89 -1.04 7.29 -7.83
CA GLY A 89 -1.21 8.44 -8.69
C GLY A 89 -2.69 8.85 -8.81
N PRO A 90 -2.97 10.16 -8.97
CA PRO A 90 -2.00 11.25 -9.01
C PRO A 90 -1.54 11.68 -7.61
N ALA A 91 -0.23 11.88 -7.43
CA ALA A 91 0.33 12.36 -6.17
C ALA A 91 -0.28 13.71 -5.77
N GLY A 92 -0.57 13.89 -4.47
CA GLY A 92 -1.24 15.08 -3.93
C GLY A 92 -2.76 15.07 -4.05
N LEU A 93 -3.38 14.05 -4.65
CA LEU A 93 -4.82 13.80 -4.48
C LEU A 93 -5.11 13.62 -2.99
N THR A 94 -6.13 14.28 -2.44
CA THR A 94 -6.46 14.17 -1.02
C THR A 94 -7.78 13.46 -0.80
N PHE A 95 -7.90 12.80 0.35
CA PHE A 95 -9.13 12.17 0.81
C PHE A 95 -9.78 12.95 1.93
N ASN A 96 -11.09 12.76 2.07
CA ASN A 96 -11.91 13.34 3.11
C ASN A 96 -11.50 12.74 4.46
N PRO A 97 -11.03 13.52 5.45
CA PRO A 97 -10.61 12.97 6.74
C PRO A 97 -11.74 12.35 7.58
N LEU A 98 -13.00 12.56 7.21
CA LEU A 98 -14.16 11.93 7.84
C LEU A 98 -14.63 10.65 7.12
N ASP A 99 -14.05 10.36 5.95
CA ASP A 99 -14.35 9.20 5.11
C ASP A 99 -13.08 8.82 4.32
N PRO A 100 -11.96 8.51 4.99
CA PRO A 100 -10.66 8.33 4.34
C PRO A 100 -10.69 7.15 3.37
N ALA A 101 -9.71 7.09 2.47
CA ALA A 101 -9.49 5.87 1.71
C ALA A 101 -8.84 4.81 2.62
N GLU A 102 -9.06 3.53 2.34
CA GLU A 102 -8.49 2.43 3.13
C GLU A 102 -7.43 1.70 2.30
N LEU A 103 -6.33 1.32 2.94
CA LEU A 103 -5.26 0.51 2.37
C LEU A 103 -5.00 -0.69 3.26
N ASP A 104 -5.10 -1.88 2.69
CA ASP A 104 -4.69 -3.17 3.27
C ASP A 104 -3.51 -3.68 2.42
N LEU A 105 -2.40 -3.99 3.08
CA LEU A 105 -1.19 -4.53 2.46
C LEU A 105 -0.86 -5.89 3.09
N LYS A 106 -0.72 -6.92 2.25
CA LYS A 106 -0.24 -8.23 2.69
C LYS A 106 1.28 -8.29 2.66
N TYR A 107 1.85 -8.95 3.65
CA TYR A 107 3.28 -9.24 3.75
C TYR A 107 3.60 -10.73 3.90
N GLU A 108 2.65 -11.63 3.65
CA GLU A 108 2.86 -13.10 3.68
C GLU A 108 3.97 -13.59 2.73
N GLU A 109 4.27 -12.82 1.68
CA GLU A 109 5.35 -13.11 0.73
C GLU A 109 6.66 -12.34 1.05
N ALA A 110 6.73 -11.70 2.23
CA ALA A 110 7.95 -11.07 2.73
C ALA A 110 9.00 -12.12 3.10
N ASP A 111 10.26 -11.69 3.20
CA ASP A 111 11.30 -12.52 3.82
C ASP A 111 11.11 -12.50 5.35
N ASP A 112 11.00 -13.68 5.97
CA ASP A 112 10.85 -13.84 7.43
C ASP A 112 12.08 -13.33 8.21
N ASP A 113 13.25 -13.24 7.56
CA ASP A 113 14.45 -12.59 8.12
C ASP A 113 14.37 -11.07 7.92
N PHE A 114 13.51 -10.42 8.70
CA PHE A 114 13.23 -8.99 8.58
C PHE A 114 14.45 -8.12 8.86
N ASN A 115 15.37 -8.57 9.71
CA ASN A 115 16.57 -7.84 10.09
C ASN A 115 17.78 -8.10 9.16
N GLU A 116 17.68 -9.09 8.28
CA GLU A 116 18.66 -9.51 7.28
C GLU A 116 20.01 -9.99 7.83
N ASP A 117 20.03 -10.60 9.01
CA ASP A 117 21.25 -11.16 9.60
C ASP A 117 21.51 -12.63 9.24
N GLY A 118 20.57 -13.25 8.51
CA GLY A 118 20.64 -14.60 7.98
C GLY A 118 20.03 -15.67 8.88
N VAL A 119 19.36 -15.30 9.98
CA VAL A 119 18.57 -16.21 10.82
C VAL A 119 17.18 -15.64 11.04
N VAL A 120 16.20 -16.53 11.22
CA VAL A 120 14.84 -16.15 11.64
C VAL A 120 14.72 -16.50 13.12
N ASP A 121 14.61 -15.48 13.96
CA ASP A 121 14.54 -15.64 15.41
C ASP A 121 13.66 -14.58 16.11
N GLN A 122 13.83 -14.43 17.42
CA GLN A 122 12.97 -13.57 18.24
C GLN A 122 13.13 -12.10 17.87
N GLU A 123 14.27 -11.71 17.32
CA GLU A 123 14.51 -10.35 16.86
C GLU A 123 13.62 -10.00 15.65
N ASP A 124 13.27 -10.97 14.80
CA ASP A 124 12.31 -10.78 13.70
C ASP A 124 10.88 -10.74 14.20
N ASP A 125 10.50 -11.61 15.14
CA ASP A 125 9.20 -11.54 15.82
C ASP A 125 8.99 -10.14 16.47
N ASP A 126 10.02 -9.61 17.14
CA ASP A 126 10.01 -8.28 17.76
C ASP A 126 9.90 -7.15 16.71
N ILE A 127 10.36 -7.37 15.48
CA ILE A 127 10.21 -6.43 14.35
C ILE A 127 8.78 -6.49 13.81
N GLU A 128 8.19 -7.67 13.69
CA GLU A 128 6.81 -7.86 13.23
C GLU A 128 5.83 -7.02 14.07
N ASP A 129 6.00 -7.06 15.39
CA ASP A 129 5.24 -6.30 16.40
C ASP A 129 5.24 -4.76 16.15
N ILE A 130 6.24 -4.23 15.44
CA ILE A 130 6.43 -2.78 15.24
C ILE A 130 6.24 -2.32 13.80
N LEU A 131 5.93 -3.25 12.88
CA LEU A 131 5.64 -2.93 11.49
C LEU A 131 4.51 -1.90 11.37
N ALA A 132 4.59 -1.10 10.32
CA ALA A 132 3.55 -0.16 9.98
C ALA A 132 3.59 0.20 8.51
N ILE A 133 2.52 0.85 8.04
CA ILE A 133 2.54 1.55 6.75
C ILE A 133 3.22 2.91 6.94
N TRP A 134 4.20 3.18 6.08
CA TRP A 134 4.92 4.44 6.02
C TRP A 134 4.64 5.16 4.71
N ARG A 135 4.48 6.47 4.80
CA ARG A 135 4.20 7.35 3.66
C ARG A 135 5.40 8.19 3.29
N GLN A 136 5.74 8.22 2.01
CA GLN A 136 6.68 9.19 1.43
C GLN A 136 5.92 10.08 0.44
N GLU A 137 5.84 11.39 0.73
CA GLU A 137 5.07 12.34 -0.07
C GLU A 137 5.59 12.43 -1.51
N ASN A 138 6.90 12.68 -1.67
CA ASN A 138 7.58 12.66 -2.97
C ASN A 138 8.80 11.73 -2.96
N PRO A 139 9.19 11.16 -4.12
CA PRO A 139 10.39 10.36 -4.23
C PRO A 139 11.63 11.08 -3.65
N GLY A 140 12.22 10.51 -2.60
CA GLY A 140 13.40 11.07 -1.92
C GLY A 140 13.10 11.92 -0.68
N ASP A 141 11.83 12.21 -0.38
CA ASP A 141 11.42 12.77 0.91
C ASP A 141 11.58 11.75 2.04
N ASP A 142 11.59 12.23 3.28
CA ASP A 142 11.53 11.35 4.46
C ASP A 142 10.19 10.63 4.52
N PHE A 143 10.23 9.36 4.94
CA PHE A 143 9.03 8.60 5.24
C PHE A 143 8.44 9.00 6.60
N ILE A 144 7.12 9.00 6.68
CA ILE A 144 6.35 9.31 7.89
C ILE A 144 5.46 8.11 8.22
N LYS A 145 5.57 7.59 9.44
CA LYS A 145 4.74 6.48 9.94
C LYS A 145 3.27 6.89 9.98
N LEU A 146 2.39 6.04 9.46
CA LEU A 146 0.95 6.21 9.58
C LEU A 146 0.42 5.51 10.83
N GLY A 147 -0.79 5.85 11.24
CA GLY A 147 -1.56 5.00 12.14
C GLY A 147 -1.96 3.75 11.38
N SER A 148 -1.42 2.60 11.78
CA SER A 148 -1.67 1.31 11.14
C SER A 148 -2.10 0.27 12.17
N ILE A 149 -2.85 -0.72 11.72
CA ILE A 149 -3.24 -1.89 12.51
C ILE A 149 -2.60 -3.10 11.85
N VAL A 150 -1.79 -3.84 12.61
CA VAL A 150 -1.18 -5.10 12.16
C VAL A 150 -2.09 -6.25 12.59
N PHE A 151 -2.31 -7.19 11.67
CA PHE A 151 -3.02 -8.43 11.89
C PHE A 151 -2.06 -9.60 11.63
N GLU A 152 -1.11 -9.83 12.55
CA GLU A 152 -0.05 -10.86 12.44
C GLU A 152 -0.55 -12.22 11.96
N PRO A 153 -1.67 -12.80 12.47
CA PRO A 153 -2.10 -14.13 12.02
C PRO A 153 -2.55 -14.20 10.55
N LEU A 154 -2.71 -13.04 9.90
CA LEU A 154 -3.11 -12.87 8.51
C LEU A 154 -2.01 -12.18 7.67
N GLU A 155 -0.86 -11.86 8.29
CA GLU A 155 0.26 -11.15 7.67
C GLU A 155 -0.20 -9.92 6.86
N ASP A 156 -0.98 -9.07 7.54
CA ASP A 156 -1.70 -7.93 6.97
C ASP A 156 -1.48 -6.67 7.81
N ILE A 157 -1.31 -5.54 7.14
CA ILE A 157 -1.33 -4.22 7.77
C ILE A 157 -2.34 -3.30 7.07
N GLU A 158 -3.23 -2.72 7.86
CA GLU A 158 -4.24 -1.77 7.40
C GLU A 158 -3.90 -0.33 7.82
N ALA A 159 -4.23 0.66 6.97
CA ALA A 159 -4.16 2.08 7.30
C ALA A 159 -5.23 2.91 6.55
N GLU A 160 -5.67 3.99 7.20
CA GLU A 160 -6.44 5.05 6.57
C GLU A 160 -5.51 6.03 5.84
N LEU A 161 -5.85 6.36 4.59
CA LEU A 161 -5.10 7.28 3.75
C LEU A 161 -5.82 8.62 3.65
N LEU A 162 -5.05 9.70 3.82
CA LEU A 162 -5.53 11.08 3.63
C LEU A 162 -5.08 11.69 2.29
N GLY A 163 -4.32 10.95 1.50
CA GLY A 163 -4.00 11.34 0.14
C GLY A 163 -3.21 10.29 -0.62
N PHE A 164 -2.75 10.63 -1.82
CA PHE A 164 -1.91 9.77 -2.65
C PHE A 164 -0.48 10.23 -2.72
N SER A 165 0.42 9.26 -2.59
CA SER A 165 1.87 9.40 -2.59
C SER A 165 2.50 8.01 -2.72
N ARG A 166 3.62 7.74 -2.04
CA ARG A 166 4.20 6.40 -1.91
C ARG A 166 3.93 5.79 -0.54
N TYR A 167 3.67 4.48 -0.53
CA TYR A 167 3.40 3.70 0.67
C TYR A 167 4.28 2.46 0.72
N ALA A 168 4.79 2.13 1.90
CA ALA A 168 5.62 0.96 2.15
C ALA A 168 5.29 0.31 3.49
N ILE A 169 5.57 -0.99 3.64
CA ILE A 169 5.67 -1.63 4.96
C ILE A 169 7.12 -1.53 5.43
N ALA A 170 7.33 -1.05 6.65
CA ALA A 170 8.67 -0.82 7.19
C ALA A 170 8.72 -0.67 8.72
N TYR A 171 9.95 -0.63 9.26
CA TYR A 171 10.28 -0.33 10.67
C TYR A 171 11.51 0.58 10.84
#